data_AF-A0A7G5GRC3-F1
#
_entry.id   AF-A0A7G5GRC3-F1
#
_cell.length_a   1.000
_cell.length_b   1.000
_cell.length_c   1.000
_cell.angle_alpha   90.00
_cell.angle_beta   90.00
_cell.angle_gamma   90.00
#
_symmetry.space_group_name_H-M   'P 1'
#
loop_
_entity.id
_entity.type
_entity.pdbx_description
1 polymer ?
#
loop_
_entity_poly.entity_id
_entity_poly.type
_entity_poly.pdbx_seq_one_letter_code
_entity_poly.pdbx_strand_id
1 'polypeptide(L)'
;MAHHRLKATSNNINNLWFGADTPIRQYKIKSNPELWEACQRISRVFKAPSGASAAEYYTKSDRAAFARAVQQKLYQPTASRQAHYYCRQLEAA
;
A
#
# COMPACT_ATOMS: atom_id res chain seq x y z
N MET A 1 -2.11 16.62 -19.15
CA MET A 1 -2.23 16.86 -17.69
C MET A 1 -1.18 15.99 -17.01
N ALA A 2 -0.18 16.58 -16.34
CA ALA A 2 0.82 15.79 -15.62
C ALA A 2 0.14 15.06 -14.46
N HIS A 3 0.07 13.73 -14.53
CA HIS A 3 -0.46 12.92 -13.44
C HIS A 3 0.41 13.11 -12.21
N HIS A 4 -0.17 13.60 -11.11
CA HIS A 4 0.55 13.73 -9.85
C HIS A 4 0.77 12.33 -9.27
N ARG A 5 1.93 11.74 -9.56
CA ARG A 5 2.32 10.41 -9.06
C ARG A 5 2.82 10.53 -7.63
N LEU A 6 2.04 10.04 -6.69
CA LEU A 6 2.38 9.99 -5.28
C LEU A 6 3.44 8.91 -5.02
N LYS A 7 4.51 9.29 -4.33
CA LYS A 7 5.37 8.30 -3.67
C LYS A 7 4.57 7.61 -2.57
N ALA A 8 4.70 6.29 -2.44
CA ALA A 8 4.04 5.49 -1.41
C ALA A 8 4.71 5.67 -0.03
N THR A 9 4.79 6.92 0.44
CA THR A 9 5.21 7.23 1.82
C THR A 9 4.05 7.01 2.77
N SER A 10 4.34 6.75 4.05
CA SER A 10 3.30 6.51 5.05
C SER A 10 2.30 7.67 5.15
N ASN A 11 2.78 8.92 5.05
CA ASN A 11 1.92 10.10 5.07
C ASN A 11 0.98 10.16 3.85
N ASN A 12 1.50 9.87 2.66
CA ASN A 12 0.68 9.87 1.44
C ASN A 12 -0.36 8.75 1.47
N ILE A 13 0.00 7.55 1.92
CA ILE A 13 -0.94 6.43 2.10
C ILE A 13 -2.03 6.80 3.10
N ASN A 14 -1.65 7.36 4.25
CA ASN A 14 -2.60 7.74 5.29
C ASN A 14 -3.59 8.80 4.79
N ASN A 15 -3.08 9.85 4.13
CA ASN A 15 -3.92 10.92 3.59
C ASN A 15 -4.81 10.44 2.43
N LEU A 16 -4.33 9.51 1.61
CA LEU A 16 -5.12 8.94 0.52
C LEU A 16 -6.22 8.01 1.06
N TRP A 17 -5.91 7.17 2.03
CA TRP A 17 -6.84 6.14 2.51
C TRP A 17 -7.79 6.67 3.59
N PHE A 18 -7.26 7.26 4.66
CA PHE A 18 -8.02 7.75 5.82
C PHE A 18 -8.40 9.23 5.75
N GLY A 19 -8.01 9.94 4.68
CA GLY A 19 -8.36 11.35 4.49
C GLY A 19 -9.84 11.54 4.18
N ALA A 20 -10.37 12.73 4.50
CA ALA A 20 -11.74 13.12 4.18
C ALA A 20 -12.01 13.06 2.67
N ASP A 21 -13.25 12.74 2.30
CA ASP A 21 -13.65 12.70 0.91
C ASP A 21 -13.74 14.12 0.33
N THR A 22 -12.72 14.49 -0.42
CA THR A 22 -12.57 15.82 -1.01
C THR A 22 -12.26 15.70 -2.49
N PRO A 23 -12.59 16.70 -3.34
CA PRO A 23 -12.23 16.69 -4.75
C PRO A 23 -10.73 16.44 -5.00
N ILE A 24 -9.88 16.98 -4.12
CA ILE A 24 -8.42 16.79 -4.17
C ILE A 24 -8.05 15.32 -3.90
N ARG A 25 -8.71 14.66 -2.94
CA ARG A 25 -8.50 13.23 -2.67
C ARG A 25 -8.97 12.39 -3.86
N GLN A 26 -10.14 12.68 -4.42
CA GLN A 26 -10.66 11.99 -5.60
C GLN A 26 -9.72 12.13 -6.81
N TYR A 27 -9.15 13.32 -7.02
CA TYR A 27 -8.12 13.53 -8.03
C TYR A 27 -6.86 12.68 -7.78
N LYS A 28 -6.40 12.61 -6.53
CA LYS A 28 -5.25 11.77 -6.14
C LYS A 28 -5.53 10.28 -6.36
N ILE A 29 -6.74 9.80 -6.06
CA ILE A 29 -7.17 8.42 -6.33
C ILE A 29 -7.11 8.14 -7.84
N LYS A 30 -7.76 8.98 -8.65
CA LYS A 30 -7.78 8.83 -10.13
C LYS A 30 -6.37 8.86 -10.75
N SER A 31 -5.47 9.67 -10.19
CA SER A 31 -4.10 9.80 -10.69
C SER A 31 -3.14 8.73 -10.18
N ASN A 32 -3.53 7.92 -9.19
CA ASN A 32 -2.68 6.93 -8.53
C ASN A 32 -3.42 5.59 -8.31
N PRO A 33 -3.93 4.96 -9.38
CA PRO A 33 -4.75 3.74 -9.28
C PRO A 33 -4.00 2.59 -8.60
N GLU A 34 -2.71 2.38 -8.91
CA GLU A 34 -1.90 1.31 -8.31
C GLU A 34 -1.80 1.43 -6.78
N LEU A 35 -1.60 2.65 -6.27
CA LEU A 35 -1.51 2.91 -4.83
C LEU A 35 -2.88 2.71 -4.17
N TRP A 36 -3.95 3.16 -4.82
CA TRP A 36 -5.31 2.98 -4.34
C TRP A 36 -5.70 1.50 -4.26
N GLU A 37 -5.44 0.73 -5.31
CA GLU A 37 -5.67 -0.71 -5.35
C GLU A 37 -4.89 -1.45 -4.26
N ALA A 38 -3.64 -1.07 -4.01
CA ALA A 38 -2.84 -1.66 -2.94
C ALA A 38 -3.49 -1.43 -1.57
N CYS A 39 -3.96 -0.20 -1.30
CA CYS A 39 -4.71 0.09 -0.07
C CYS A 39 -5.99 -0.75 0.01
N GLN A 40 -6.76 -0.86 -1.08
CA GLN A 40 -7.97 -1.69 -1.11
C GLN A 40 -7.67 -3.17 -0.81
N ARG A 41 -6.62 -3.74 -1.42
CA ARG A 41 -6.22 -5.13 -1.17
C ARG A 41 -5.82 -5.35 0.28
N ILE A 42 -5.01 -4.45 0.85
CA ILE A 42 -4.60 -4.55 2.25
C ILE A 42 -5.79 -4.39 3.20
N SER A 43 -6.73 -3.49 2.92
CA SER A 43 -7.91 -3.28 3.78
C SER A 43 -8.77 -4.53 4.01
N ARG A 44 -8.75 -5.48 3.07
CA ARG A 44 -9.51 -6.73 3.19
C ARG A 44 -8.87 -7.76 4.12
N VAL A 45 -7.55 -7.69 4.32
CA VAL A 45 -6.78 -8.70 5.06
C VAL A 45 -6.06 -8.12 6.28
N PHE A 46 -6.03 -6.79 6.40
CA PHE A 46 -5.32 -6.11 7.46
C PHE A 46 -6.01 -6.33 8.81
N LYS A 47 -5.22 -6.74 9.80
CA LYS A 47 -5.64 -6.85 11.19
C LYS A 47 -4.98 -5.72 11.97
N ALA A 48 -5.79 -4.82 12.52
CA ALA A 48 -5.30 -3.71 13.32
C ALA A 48 -4.64 -4.23 14.62
N PRO A 49 -3.43 -3.75 14.98
CA PRO A 49 -2.79 -4.08 16.26
C PRO A 49 -3.66 -3.80 17.48
N SER A 50 -4.51 -2.78 17.43
CA SER A 50 -5.47 -2.46 18.50
C SER A 50 -6.66 -3.43 18.60
N GLY A 51 -6.86 -4.29 17.60
CA GLY A 51 -8.06 -5.11 17.47
C GLY A 51 -9.25 -4.40 16.80
N ALA A 52 -9.11 -3.15 16.38
CA ALA A 52 -10.16 -2.42 15.68
C ALA A 52 -10.58 -3.13 14.38
N SER A 53 -11.90 -3.35 14.21
CA SER A 53 -12.48 -4.05 13.06
C SER A 53 -12.74 -3.14 11.86
N ALA A 54 -12.97 -1.84 12.09
CA ALA A 54 -13.26 -0.86 11.04
C ALA A 54 -12.23 0.27 11.02
N ALA A 55 -11.91 0.75 9.81
CA ALA A 55 -10.89 1.77 9.56
C ALA A 55 -11.16 3.11 10.27
N GLU A 56 -12.42 3.43 10.54
CA GLU A 56 -12.84 4.61 11.30
C GLU A 56 -12.35 4.59 12.76
N TYR A 57 -12.19 3.40 13.34
CA TYR A 57 -11.70 3.21 14.72
C TYR A 57 -10.18 3.00 14.80
N TYR A 58 -9.46 3.13 13.68
CA TYR A 58 -8.02 2.92 13.67
C TYR A 58 -7.30 4.03 14.42
N THR A 59 -6.54 3.62 15.44
CA THR A 59 -5.61 4.48 16.17
C THR A 59 -4.50 4.98 15.26
N LYS A 60 -3.72 5.98 15.72
CA LYS A 60 -2.52 6.43 15.01
C LYS A 60 -1.54 5.28 14.73
N SER A 61 -1.42 4.34 15.66
CA SER A 61 -0.57 3.15 15.51
C SER A 61 -1.09 2.23 14.40
N ASP A 62 -2.40 1.97 14.37
CA ASP A 62 -3.04 1.12 13.36
C ASP A 62 -2.89 1.71 11.95
N ARG A 63 -3.09 3.02 11.79
CA ARG A 63 -2.89 3.72 10.51
C ARG A 63 -1.44 3.60 10.04
N ALA A 64 -0.47 3.75 10.95
CA ALA A 64 0.94 3.59 10.63
C ALA A 64 1.31 2.13 10.28
N ALA A 65 0.68 1.14 10.93
CA ALA A 65 0.86 -0.27 10.60
C ALA A 65 0.23 -0.61 9.24
N PHE A 66 -0.96 -0.08 8.95
CA PHE A 66 -1.63 -0.21 7.66
C PHE A 66 -0.76 0.34 6.52
N ALA A 67 -0.25 1.55 6.69
CA ALA A 67 0.62 2.17 5.69
C ALA A 67 1.89 1.34 5.43
N ARG A 68 2.49 0.76 6.48
CA ARG A 68 3.63 -0.16 6.34
C ARG A 68 3.26 -1.43 5.57
N ALA A 69 2.09 -2.01 5.83
CA ALA A 69 1.61 -3.18 5.09
C ALA A 69 1.39 -2.87 3.59
N VAL A 70 0.84 -1.69 3.26
CA VAL A 70 0.69 -1.23 1.87
C VAL A 70 2.06 -1.04 1.21
N GLN A 71 3.01 -0.42 1.91
CA GLN A 71 4.38 -0.26 1.42
C GLN A 71 5.03 -1.61 1.13
N GLN A 72 4.92 -2.56 2.06
CA GLN A 72 5.44 -3.91 1.85
C GLN A 72 4.81 -4.58 0.63
N LYS A 73 3.52 -4.37 0.37
CA LYS A 73 2.87 -4.94 -0.82
C LYS A 73 3.35 -4.34 -2.13
N LEU A 74 3.64 -3.03 -2.14
CA LEU A 74 4.11 -2.31 -3.33
C LEU A 74 5.61 -2.47 -3.58
N TYR A 75 6.39 -2.49 -2.51
CA TYR A 75 7.86 -2.54 -2.54
C TYR A 75 8.42 -3.93 -2.29
N GLN A 76 7.58 -4.95 -2.02
CA GLN A 76 8.06 -6.33 -2.12
C GLN A 76 8.64 -6.48 -3.52
N PRO A 77 9.98 -6.60 -3.64
CA PRO A 77 10.52 -7.17 -4.85
C PRO A 77 9.85 -8.53 -4.89
N THR A 78 9.18 -8.85 -5.99
CA THR A 78 8.79 -10.23 -6.28
C THR A 78 9.91 -11.15 -5.81
N ALA A 79 9.77 -11.78 -4.64
CA ALA A 79 10.69 -12.80 -4.18
C ALA A 79 10.69 -13.94 -5.23
N SER A 80 9.63 -14.04 -6.01
CA SER A 80 9.50 -14.82 -7.24
C SER A 80 10.42 -14.42 -8.40
N ARG A 81 10.97 -13.19 -8.45
CA ARG A 81 11.94 -12.77 -9.48
C ARG A 81 13.38 -12.95 -9.01
N GLN A 82 13.68 -12.72 -7.73
CA GLN A 82 14.98 -13.08 -7.15
C GLN A 82 15.17 -14.60 -7.01
N ALA A 83 14.13 -15.34 -6.58
CA ALA A 83 14.17 -16.81 -6.54
C ALA A 83 14.33 -17.42 -7.95
N HIS A 84 13.70 -16.83 -8.98
CA HIS A 84 13.91 -17.28 -10.37
C HIS A 84 15.35 -17.12 -10.86
N TYR A 85 16.05 -16.06 -10.43
CA TYR A 85 17.45 -15.85 -10.78
C TYR A 85 18.39 -16.85 -10.09
N TYR A 86 18.10 -17.23 -8.84
CA TYR A 86 18.90 -18.24 -8.12
C TYR A 86 18.66 -19.67 -8.63
N CYS A 87 17.42 -20.07 -8.94
CA CYS A 87 17.18 -21.41 -9.50
C CYS A 87 17.86 -21.61 -10.87
N ARG A 88 17.84 -20.60 -11.76
CA ARG A 88 18.44 -20.74 -13.10
C ARG A 88 19.98 -20.81 -13.06
N GLN A 89 20.64 -20.28 -12.03
CA GLN A 89 22.10 -20.38 -11.89
C GLN A 89 22.57 -21.74 -11.37
N LEU A 90 21.72 -22.49 -10.67
CA LEU A 90 22.05 -23.84 -10.18
C LEU A 90 21.83 -24.93 -11.23
N GLU A 91 20.99 -24.69 -12.23
CA GLU A 91 20.75 -25.62 -13.36
C GLU A 91 21.80 -25.50 -14.49
N ALA A 92 22.66 -24.47 -14.43
CA ALA A 92 23.67 -24.18 -15.45
C ALA A 92 25.11 -24.49 -14.98
N ALA A 93 25.28 -25.22 -13.87
CA ALA A 93 26.55 -25.62 -13.29
C ALA A 93 26.78 -27.14 -13.44
#